data_AF-A0A2E7V073-F1
#
_entry.id   AF-A0A2E7V073-F1
#
_cell.length_a   1.000
_cell.length_b   1.000
_cell.length_c   1.000
_cell.angle_alpha   90.00
_cell.angle_beta   90.00
_cell.angle_gamma   90.00
#
_symmetry.space_group_name_H-M   'P 1'
#
loop_
_entity.id
_entity.type
_entity.pdbx_description
1 polymer ?
#
loop_
_entity_poly.entity_id
_entity_poly.type
_entity_poly.pdbx_seq_one_letter_code
_entity_poly.pdbx_strand_id
1 'polypeptide(L)'
;MTEEKLAEVQNPDHSIFTPRERAVLRFATAMSQNETDNADALFEKMREFFDDAQLVEIGFTIATLHGMNIFNNMFGIEPESHAMESLTGTLVQDAAE
;
A
#
# COMPACT_ATOMS: atom_id res chain seq x y z
N MET A 1 -7.12 -2.77 12.59
CA MET A 1 -7.00 -3.67 11.43
C MET A 1 -7.36 -5.07 11.90
N THR A 2 -8.17 -5.82 11.16
CA THR A 2 -8.51 -7.23 11.48
C THR A 2 -7.72 -8.17 10.56
N GLU A 3 -7.48 -9.41 10.99
CA GLU A 3 -6.81 -10.43 10.15
C GLU A 3 -7.53 -10.64 8.81
N GLU A 4 -8.86 -10.64 8.83
CA GLU A 4 -9.69 -10.74 7.63
C GLU A 4 -9.47 -9.58 6.65
N LYS A 5 -9.24 -8.36 7.16
CA LYS A 5 -8.89 -7.21 6.31
C LYS A 5 -7.47 -7.29 5.77
N LEU A 6 -6.53 -7.83 6.56
CA LEU A 6 -5.15 -8.02 6.13
C LEU A 6 -5.07 -9.03 4.99
N ALA A 7 -5.81 -10.14 5.08
CA ALA A 7 -5.87 -11.17 4.05
C ALA A 7 -6.35 -10.62 2.69
N GLU A 8 -7.25 -9.63 2.71
CA GLU A 8 -7.84 -9.06 1.49
C GLU A 8 -7.18 -7.73 1.05
N VAL A 9 -6.09 -7.27 1.67
CA VAL A 9 -5.53 -5.93 1.43
C VAL A 9 -5.13 -5.67 -0.04
N GLN A 10 -4.78 -6.75 -0.77
CA GLN A 10 -4.43 -6.70 -2.19
C GLN A 10 -5.66 -6.69 -3.12
N ASN A 11 -6.87 -6.79 -2.57
CA ASN A 11 -8.13 -6.77 -3.29
C ASN A 11 -8.99 -5.58 -2.82
N PRO A 12 -8.74 -4.36 -3.34
CA PRO A 12 -9.47 -3.17 -2.94
C PRO A 12 -10.98 -3.25 -3.19
N ASP A 13 -11.46 -4.16 -4.05
CA ASP A 13 -12.88 -4.33 -4.34
C ASP A 13 -13.61 -5.27 -3.38
N HIS A 14 -12.87 -5.91 -2.47
CA HIS A 14 -13.49 -6.76 -1.46
C HIS A 14 -14.48 -5.97 -0.59
N SER A 15 -15.63 -6.59 -0.31
CA SER A 15 -16.75 -5.96 0.41
C SER A 15 -16.43 -5.61 1.86
N ILE A 16 -15.35 -6.17 2.41
CA ILE A 16 -14.87 -5.88 3.77
C ILE A 16 -14.36 -4.45 3.93
N PHE A 17 -13.95 -3.81 2.82
CA PHE A 17 -13.47 -2.44 2.84
C PHE A 17 -14.63 -1.46 2.70
N THR A 18 -14.56 -0.37 3.46
CA THR A 18 -15.45 0.77 3.30
C THR A 18 -15.07 1.58 2.04
N PRO A 19 -15.97 2.41 1.48
CA PRO A 19 -15.63 3.29 0.36
C PRO A 19 -14.37 4.14 0.58
N ARG A 20 -14.18 4.63 1.82
CA ARG A 20 -13.00 5.39 2.23
C ARG A 20 -11.72 4.57 2.16
N GLU A 21 -11.74 3.34 2.69
CA GLU A 21 -10.59 2.42 2.66
C GLU A 21 -10.24 2.03 1.22
N ARG A 22 -11.24 1.77 0.37
CA ARG A 22 -11.02 1.47 -1.06
C ARG A 22 -10.33 2.62 -1.79
N ALA A 23 -10.72 3.87 -1.50
CA ALA A 23 -10.08 5.04 -2.09
C ALA A 23 -8.58 5.09 -1.74
N VAL A 24 -8.26 4.89 -0.45
CA VAL A 24 -6.86 4.88 0.03
C VAL A 24 -6.06 3.74 -0.61
N LEU A 25 -6.60 2.51 -0.64
CA LEU A 25 -5.91 1.36 -1.22
C LEU A 25 -5.59 1.59 -2.70
N ARG A 26 -6.56 2.07 -3.49
CA ARG A 26 -6.36 2.37 -4.91
C ARG A 26 -5.32 3.47 -5.13
N PHE A 27 -5.38 4.53 -4.34
CA PHE A 27 -4.43 5.63 -4.40
C PHE A 27 -3.00 5.15 -4.06
N ALA A 28 -2.86 4.32 -3.01
CA ALA A 28 -1.57 3.75 -2.61
C ALA A 28 -0.99 2.79 -3.66
N THR A 29 -1.82 1.96 -4.30
CA THR A 29 -1.42 1.09 -5.42
C THR A 29 -0.88 1.91 -6.58
N ALA A 30 -1.63 2.92 -7.04
CA ALA A 30 -1.22 3.78 -8.15
C ALA A 30 0.10 4.52 -7.86
N MET A 31 0.25 5.10 -6.66
CA MET A 31 1.51 5.74 -6.24
C MET A 31 2.68 4.76 -6.24
N SER A 32 2.48 3.54 -5.73
CA SER A 32 3.55 2.52 -5.65
C SER A 32 3.96 1.98 -7.01
N GLN A 33 3.09 2.06 -8.02
CA GLN A 33 3.35 1.66 -9.40
C GLN A 33 3.74 2.83 -10.30
N ASN A 34 3.81 4.05 -9.74
CA ASN A 34 4.04 5.28 -10.49
C ASN A 34 3.03 5.48 -11.65
N GLU A 35 1.77 5.06 -11.44
CA GLU A 35 0.67 5.22 -12.39
C GLU A 35 0.08 6.63 -12.28
N THR A 36 0.21 7.42 -13.34
CA THR A 36 -0.20 8.85 -13.31
C THR A 36 -1.38 9.18 -14.22
N ASP A 37 -1.73 8.29 -15.16
CA ASP A 37 -2.78 8.53 -16.16
C ASP A 37 -4.17 8.83 -15.53
N ASN A 38 -4.45 8.29 -14.35
CA ASN A 38 -5.71 8.47 -13.63
C ASN A 38 -5.57 9.28 -12.32
N ALA A 39 -4.48 10.04 -12.16
CA ALA A 39 -4.18 10.73 -10.90
C ALA A 39 -5.30 11.67 -10.46
N ASP A 40 -5.83 12.49 -11.38
CA ASP A 40 -6.91 13.44 -11.07
C ASP A 40 -8.16 12.74 -10.52
N ALA A 41 -8.59 11.64 -11.15
CA ALA A 41 -9.75 10.87 -10.71
C ALA A 41 -9.54 10.25 -9.32
N LEU A 42 -8.32 9.80 -9.02
CA LEU A 42 -7.97 9.27 -7.71
C LEU A 42 -7.97 10.38 -6.63
N PHE A 43 -7.43 11.56 -6.93
CA PHE A 43 -7.47 12.71 -6.03
C PHE A 43 -8.90 13.18 -5.76
N GLU A 44 -9.73 13.30 -6.79
CA GLU A 44 -11.16 13.62 -6.64
C GLU A 44 -11.86 12.61 -5.72
N LYS A 45 -11.57 11.32 -5.89
CA LYS A 45 -12.16 10.28 -5.03
C LYS A 45 -11.69 10.37 -3.59
N MET A 46 -10.42 10.71 -3.36
CA MET A 46 -9.87 10.89 -2.02
C MET A 46 -10.43 12.14 -1.33
N ARG A 47 -10.68 13.23 -2.08
CA ARG A 47 -11.30 14.48 -1.57
C ARG A 47 -12.73 14.29 -1.04
N GLU A 48 -13.42 13.21 -1.41
CA GLU A 48 -14.70 12.84 -0.79
C GLU A 48 -14.56 12.50 0.71
N PHE A 49 -13.37 12.15 1.18
CA PHE A 49 -13.14 11.63 2.53
C PHE A 49 -12.03 12.33 3.33
N PHE A 50 -11.16 13.08 2.65
CA PHE A 50 -9.97 13.68 3.24
C PHE A 50 -9.82 15.13 2.80
N ASP A 51 -9.36 15.99 3.70
CA ASP A 51 -8.96 17.35 3.37
C ASP A 51 -7.55 17.41 2.75
N ASP A 52 -7.15 18.58 2.24
CA ASP A 52 -5.87 18.75 1.58
C ASP A 52 -4.66 18.44 2.49
N ALA A 53 -4.75 18.75 3.79
CA ALA A 53 -3.66 18.46 4.72
C ALA A 53 -3.50 16.94 4.92
N GLN A 54 -4.62 16.23 5.11
CA GLN A 54 -4.65 14.78 5.21
C GLN A 54 -4.17 14.10 3.92
N LEU A 55 -4.51 14.64 2.75
CA LEU A 55 -4.03 14.13 1.47
C LEU A 55 -2.51 14.21 1.36
N VAL A 56 -1.91 15.32 1.79
CA VAL A 56 -0.45 15.49 1.83
C VAL A 56 0.19 14.47 2.78
N GLU A 57 -0.35 14.29 3.98
CA GLU A 57 0.16 13.32 4.96
C GLU A 57 0.10 11.88 4.43
N ILE A 58 -1.02 11.50 3.81
CA ILE A 58 -1.22 10.17 3.23
C ILE A 58 -0.22 9.94 2.09
N GLY A 59 -0.12 10.89 1.14
CA GLY A 59 0.79 10.78 0.01
C GLY A 59 2.25 10.71 0.44
N PHE A 60 2.65 11.54 1.40
CA PHE A 60 4.02 11.53 1.94
C PHE A 60 4.35 10.21 2.65
N THR A 61 3.41 9.65 3.40
CA THR A 61 3.57 8.36 4.08
C THR A 61 3.78 7.24 3.06
N ILE A 62 2.97 7.19 2.00
CA ILE A 62 3.08 6.19 0.92
C ILE A 62 4.42 6.33 0.21
N ALA A 63 4.80 7.55 -0.19
CA ALA A 63 6.07 7.80 -0.86
C ALA A 63 7.28 7.39 -0.02
N THR A 64 7.24 7.65 1.30
CA THR A 64 8.30 7.26 2.23
C THR A 64 8.45 5.74 2.31
N LEU A 65 7.35 5.02 2.52
CA LEU A 65 7.36 3.56 2.62
C LEU A 65 7.81 2.91 1.31
N HIS A 66 7.35 3.42 0.17
CA HIS A 66 7.79 2.95 -1.14
C HIS A 66 9.29 3.22 -1.36
N GLY A 67 9.78 4.40 -0.98
CA GLY A 67 11.19 4.74 -1.03
C GLY A 67 12.07 3.82 -0.17
N MET A 68 11.59 3.42 1.01
CA MET A 68 12.28 2.41 1.83
C MET A 68 12.32 1.04 1.17
N ASN A 69 11.26 0.63 0.46
CA ASN A 69 11.30 -0.61 -0.32
C ASN A 69 12.34 -0.57 -1.44
N ILE A 70 12.42 0.54 -2.18
CA ILE A 70 13.46 0.74 -3.21
C ILE A 70 14.86 0.68 -2.58
N PHE A 71 15.05 1.34 -1.44
CA PHE A 71 16.31 1.33 -0.70
C PHE A 71 16.68 -0.10 -0.27
N ASN A 72 15.80 -0.79 0.44
CA ASN A 72 16.04 -2.15 0.92
C ASN A 72 16.38 -3.09 -0.24
N ASN A 73 15.65 -3.01 -1.35
CA ASN A 73 15.89 -3.83 -2.54
C ASN A 73 17.25 -3.53 -3.18
N MET A 74 17.63 -2.26 -3.31
CA MET A 74 18.92 -1.86 -3.90
C MET A 74 20.12 -2.34 -3.08
N PHE A 75 19.99 -2.32 -1.76
CA PHE A 75 21.07 -2.72 -0.84
C PHE A 75 21.03 -4.20 -0.44
N GLY A 76 20.03 -4.97 -0.92
CA GLY A 76 19.86 -6.38 -0.55
C GLY A 76 19.63 -6.57 0.95
N ILE A 77 18.93 -5.63 1.59
CA ILE A 77 18.63 -5.71 3.02
C ILE A 77 17.59 -6.80 3.23
N GLU A 78 18.01 -7.90 3.86
CA GLU A 78 17.13 -9.00 4.23
C GLU A 78 16.36 -8.66 5.51
N PRO A 79 15.12 -9.16 5.65
CA PRO A 79 14.41 -9.13 6.92
C PRO A 79 15.24 -9.78 8.03
N GLU A 80 15.30 -9.17 9.20
CA GLU A 80 15.88 -9.82 10.38
C GLU A 80 15.13 -11.14 10.66
N SER A 81 15.83 -12.18 11.10
CA SER A 81 15.29 -13.56 11.24
C SER A 81 14.22 -13.73 12.33
N HIS A 82 13.57 -12.66 12.77
CA HIS A 82 12.31 -12.73 13.47
C HIS A 82 11.26 -13.07 12.44
N ALA A 83 10.72 -14.30 12.51
CA ALA A 83 9.68 -14.80 11.62
C ALA A 83 8.73 -13.68 11.18
N MET A 84 8.96 -13.14 9.99
CA MET A 84 8.06 -12.16 9.39
C MET A 84 6.89 -13.00 8.91
N GLU A 85 5.96 -13.30 9.81
CA GLU A 85 4.67 -13.84 9.45
C GLU A 85 3.98 -12.76 8.61
N SER A 86 4.12 -12.88 7.30
CA SER A 86 3.38 -12.08 6.33
C SER A 86 1.89 -12.37 6.51
N LEU A 87 1.21 -11.53 7.28
CA LEU A 87 -0.25 -11.61 7.50
C LEU A 87 -1.07 -11.28 6.24
N THR A 88 -0.39 -10.94 5.13
CA THR A 88 -1.02 -10.62 3.84
C THR A 88 -0.90 -11.76 2.83
N GLY A 89 -0.39 -12.93 3.24
CA GLY A 89 -0.39 -14.15 2.42
C GLY A 89 0.64 -14.17 1.29
N THR A 90 1.49 -13.15 1.16
CA THR A 90 2.63 -13.22 0.23
C THR A 90 3.61 -14.24 0.80
N LEU A 91 3.68 -15.43 0.19
CA LEU A 91 4.64 -16.46 0.54
C LEU A 91 6.05 -15.86 0.46
N VAL A 92 6.86 -16.12 1.48
CA VAL A 92 8.32 -16.00 1.38
C VAL A 92 8.70 -16.77 0.13
N GLN A 93 9.11 -16.04 -0.91
CA GLN A 93 9.68 -16.67 -2.08
C GLN A 93 11.01 -17.21 -1.59
N ASP A 94 11.11 -18.54 -1.48
CA ASP A 94 12.35 -19.23 -1.15
C ASP A 94 13.47 -18.60 -1.98
N ALA A 95 14.52 -18.14 -1.30
CA ALA A 95 15.75 -17.72 -1.93
C ALA A 95 16.27 -18.90 -2.76
N ALA A 96 15.98 -18.88 -4.06
CA ALA A 96 16.45 -19.84 -5.01
C ALA A 96 17.91 -19.51 -5.36
N GLU A 97 18.79 -20.38 -4.86
CA GLU A 97 20.19 -20.70 -5.22
C GLU A 97 21.28 -19.61 -5.11
#